data_AF-A0A9P1BLJ4-F1
#
_entry.id   AF-A0A9P1BLJ4-F1
#
_cell.length_a   1.000
_cell.length_b   1.000
_cell.length_c   1.000
_cell.angle_alpha   90.00
_cell.angle_beta   90.00
_cell.angle_gamma   90.00
#
_symmetry.space_group_name_H-M   'P 1'
#
loop_
_entity.id
_entity.type
_entity.pdbx_description
1 polymer ?
#
loop_
_entity_poly.entity_id
_entity_poly.type
_entity_poly.pdbx_seq_one_letter_code
_entity_poly.pdbx_strand_id
1 'polypeptide(L)'
;MLVDPHLQVPLILSLWLLTVFFLILCCSAKCTSQGIHGSMGERRRPPRLSEIWPGSYQETKMLLFLLGLLSSVACVISLARGGAFMLSAMRSQSEDGCSVAHLKKFSSQGLGAFRCEDGSLDAEHEGTVLLRHGWKRDAVEVYRMAPVYLHEDALPVARAVAKDRPLSGGSCGRGLCGLFLRPQEEEAVLLGQLAKELSHTLGFSKEKDFHLQSMPLVALTDPSNPFGSKQMLSWAAVFYFLALLTLLAFQLEFRGSNDYELLSTKSPETDTET
;
A
#
# COMPACT_ATOMS: atom_id res chain seq x y z
N MET A 1 -9.21 -10.54 4.77
CA MET A 1 -9.06 -11.16 3.43
C MET A 1 -7.60 -11.08 3.03
N LEU A 2 -6.78 -12.10 3.28
CA LEU A 2 -5.45 -12.20 2.69
C LEU A 2 -5.21 -13.62 2.20
N VAL A 3 -5.44 -13.79 0.90
CA VAL A 3 -4.79 -14.84 0.11
C VAL A 3 -3.35 -14.35 -0.13
N ASP A 4 -2.42 -15.28 -0.08
CA ASP A 4 -0.96 -15.12 -0.10
C ASP A 4 -0.44 -13.87 -0.88
N PRO A 5 0.20 -12.90 -0.20
CA PRO A 5 0.66 -11.65 -0.82
C PRO A 5 1.71 -11.86 -1.92
N HIS A 6 2.40 -13.00 -1.93
CA HIS A 6 3.38 -13.33 -2.97
C HIS A 6 2.76 -13.80 -4.29
N LEU A 7 1.50 -14.27 -4.27
CA LEU A 7 0.83 -14.81 -5.46
C LEU A 7 -0.15 -13.82 -6.13
N GLN A 8 -0.64 -12.81 -5.40
CA GLN A 8 -1.68 -11.91 -5.91
C GLN A 8 -1.16 -10.67 -6.63
N VAL A 9 0.02 -10.17 -6.27
CA VAL A 9 0.69 -9.06 -6.98
C VAL A 9 0.93 -9.40 -8.46
N PRO A 10 1.53 -10.56 -8.82
CA PRO A 10 1.71 -10.89 -10.23
C PRO A 10 0.37 -11.12 -10.95
N LEU A 11 -0.69 -11.50 -10.23
CA LEU A 11 -2.00 -11.76 -10.83
C LEU A 11 -2.77 -10.46 -11.13
N ILE A 12 -2.68 -9.45 -10.25
CA ILE A 12 -3.24 -8.12 -10.50
C ILE A 12 -2.41 -7.37 -11.54
N LEU A 13 -1.08 -7.48 -11.47
CA LEU A 13 -0.20 -6.91 -12.48
C LEU A 13 -0.39 -7.59 -13.84
N SER A 14 -0.57 -8.91 -13.88
CA SER A 14 -0.84 -9.64 -15.11
C SER A 14 -2.22 -9.33 -15.65
N LEU A 15 -3.25 -9.18 -14.82
CA LEU A 15 -4.56 -8.73 -15.29
C LEU A 15 -4.51 -7.31 -15.86
N TRP A 16 -3.77 -6.41 -15.21
CA TRP A 16 -3.59 -5.02 -15.66
C TRP A 16 -2.75 -4.95 -16.94
N LEU A 17 -1.66 -5.74 -17.03
CA LEU A 17 -0.86 -5.87 -18.25
C LEU A 17 -1.66 -6.54 -19.37
N LEU A 18 -2.50 -7.54 -19.06
CA LEU A 18 -3.40 -8.16 -20.03
C LEU A 18 -4.45 -7.18 -20.54
N THR A 19 -5.06 -6.37 -19.67
CA THR A 19 -6.03 -5.37 -20.11
C THR A 19 -5.36 -4.27 -20.94
N VAL A 20 -4.19 -3.78 -20.54
CA VAL A 20 -3.40 -2.84 -21.33
C VAL A 20 -2.96 -3.46 -22.67
N PHE A 21 -2.51 -4.71 -22.68
CA PHE A 21 -2.10 -5.43 -23.88
C PHE A 21 -3.27 -5.70 -24.83
N PHE A 22 -4.44 -6.10 -24.31
CA PHE A 22 -5.66 -6.24 -25.11
C PHE A 22 -6.13 -4.91 -25.69
N LEU A 23 -6.02 -3.82 -24.92
CA LEU A 23 -6.33 -2.47 -25.42
C LEU A 23 -5.37 -2.07 -26.54
N ILE A 24 -4.07 -2.31 -26.39
CA ILE A 24 -3.06 -2.08 -27.43
C ILE A 24 -3.36 -2.94 -28.67
N LEU A 25 -3.63 -4.23 -28.50
CA LEU A 25 -3.94 -5.16 -29.60
C LEU A 25 -5.18 -4.73 -30.38
N CYS A 26 -6.27 -4.37 -29.70
CA CYS A 26 -7.48 -3.84 -30.32
C CYS A 26 -7.21 -2.54 -31.11
N CYS A 27 -6.33 -1.68 -30.62
CA CYS A 27 -5.90 -0.47 -31.34
C CYS A 27 -5.03 -0.80 -32.57
N SER A 28 -4.08 -1.73 -32.46
CA SER A 28 -3.23 -2.13 -33.59
C SER A 28 -4.00 -2.89 -34.68
N ALA A 29 -4.98 -3.72 -34.33
CA ALA A 29 -5.82 -4.44 -35.30
C ALA A 29 -6.67 -3.48 -36.16
N LYS A 30 -7.12 -2.34 -35.60
CA LYS A 30 -7.77 -1.27 -36.35
C LYS A 30 -6.79 -0.50 -37.24
N CYS A 31 -5.55 -0.26 -36.78
CA CYS A 31 -4.53 0.44 -37.58
C CYS A 31 -4.11 -0.34 -38.84
N THR A 32 -4.04 -1.67 -38.77
CA THR A 32 -3.73 -2.51 -39.95
C THR A 32 -4.85 -2.55 -41.00
N SER A 33 -6.08 -2.21 -40.63
CA SER A 33 -7.22 -2.19 -41.56
C SER A 33 -7.26 -0.93 -42.44
N GLN A 34 -6.58 0.17 -42.04
CA GLN A 34 -6.64 1.46 -42.74
C GLN A 34 -5.33 1.83 -43.48
N GLY A 35 -4.31 0.98 -43.45
CA GLY A 35 -2.97 1.27 -43.98
C GLY A 35 -2.73 0.90 -45.44
N ILE A 36 -3.56 1.33 -46.40
CA ILE A 36 -3.17 1.41 -47.82
C ILE A 36 -3.81 2.65 -48.45
N HIS A 37 -3.18 3.82 -48.33
CA HIS A 37 -3.12 4.86 -49.38
C HIS A 37 -2.36 6.08 -48.84
N GLY A 38 -1.13 6.29 -49.31
CA GLY A 38 -0.31 7.45 -48.98
C GLY A 38 -0.51 8.62 -49.95
N SER A 39 -0.13 9.83 -49.50
CA SER A 39 0.50 10.83 -50.35
C SER A 39 1.29 11.85 -49.53
N MET A 40 2.38 12.31 -50.15
CA MET A 40 3.47 13.18 -49.68
C MET A 40 3.06 14.62 -49.35
N GLY A 41 3.67 15.14 -48.28
CA GLY A 41 4.30 16.47 -48.28
C GLY A 41 3.50 17.62 -47.67
N GLU A 42 3.73 17.95 -46.40
CA GLU A 42 3.64 19.35 -45.93
C GLU A 42 4.35 19.56 -44.58
N ARG A 43 4.77 20.81 -44.31
CA ARG A 43 5.63 21.24 -43.19
C ARG A 43 5.11 20.79 -41.82
N ARG A 44 5.98 20.12 -41.04
CA ARG A 44 5.63 19.53 -39.73
C ARG A 44 5.37 20.59 -38.66
N ARG A 45 4.09 20.79 -38.31
CA ARG A 45 3.67 21.21 -36.97
C ARG A 45 4.01 20.10 -35.97
N PRO A 46 4.18 20.39 -34.66
CA PRO A 46 4.31 19.32 -33.66
C PRO A 46 3.10 18.37 -33.81
N PRO A 47 3.32 17.04 -33.87
CA PRO A 47 2.26 16.10 -34.19
C PRO A 47 1.16 16.17 -33.15
N ARG A 48 -0.08 16.32 -33.60
CA ARG A 48 -1.24 16.21 -32.71
C ARG A 48 -1.32 14.75 -32.23
N LEU A 49 -1.69 14.51 -30.98
CA LEU A 49 -1.93 13.15 -30.46
C LEU A 49 -2.93 12.36 -31.33
N SER A 50 -3.87 13.08 -31.96
CA SER A 50 -4.82 12.54 -32.95
C SER A 50 -4.20 12.09 -34.28
N GLU A 51 -2.98 12.53 -34.62
CA GLU A 51 -2.25 12.10 -35.82
C GLU A 51 -1.37 10.87 -35.55
N ILE A 52 -1.02 10.62 -34.28
CA ILE A 52 -0.23 9.45 -33.84
C ILE A 52 -1.15 8.25 -33.58
N TRP A 53 -2.43 8.50 -33.27
CA TRP A 53 -3.44 7.48 -32.99
C TRP A 53 -4.64 7.63 -33.95
N PRO A 54 -4.76 6.79 -35.00
CA PRO A 54 -5.82 6.89 -36.00
C PRO A 54 -7.18 6.32 -35.52
N GLY A 55 -7.42 6.30 -34.20
CA GLY A 55 -8.73 5.98 -33.64
C GLY A 55 -9.67 7.18 -33.73
N SER A 56 -10.98 6.93 -33.79
CA SER A 56 -11.94 8.04 -33.69
C SER A 56 -11.71 8.79 -32.36
N TYR A 57 -11.78 10.12 -32.36
CA TYR A 57 -11.52 10.97 -31.17
C TYR A 57 -12.29 10.53 -29.91
N GLN A 58 -13.49 9.97 -30.09
CA GLN A 58 -14.29 9.40 -28.99
C GLN A 58 -13.70 8.10 -28.41
N GLU A 59 -13.07 7.25 -29.23
CA GLU A 59 -12.41 6.02 -28.76
C GLU A 59 -11.20 6.33 -27.87
N THR A 60 -10.38 7.32 -28.24
CA THR A 60 -9.23 7.74 -27.43
C THR A 60 -9.67 8.31 -26.08
N LYS A 61 -10.72 9.13 -26.06
CA LYS A 61 -11.31 9.64 -24.81
C LYS A 61 -11.82 8.53 -23.90
N MET A 62 -12.54 7.57 -24.47
CA MET A 62 -13.06 6.42 -23.72
C MET A 62 -11.93 5.58 -23.15
N LEU A 63 -10.86 5.36 -23.93
CA LEU A 63 -9.69 4.59 -23.50
C LEU A 63 -8.92 5.29 -22.38
N LEU A 64 -8.69 6.60 -22.48
CA LEU A 64 -8.07 7.40 -21.42
C LEU A 64 -8.90 7.38 -20.12
N PHE A 65 -10.23 7.48 -20.24
CA PHE A 65 -11.14 7.41 -19.10
C PHE A 65 -11.09 6.03 -18.42
N LEU A 66 -11.15 4.94 -19.20
CA LEU A 66 -11.05 3.58 -18.67
C LEU A 66 -9.70 3.31 -18.01
N LEU A 67 -8.60 3.76 -18.61
CA LEU A 67 -7.27 3.63 -18.03
C LEU A 67 -7.14 4.39 -16.71
N GLY A 68 -7.72 5.59 -16.62
CA GLY A 68 -7.77 6.38 -15.38
C GLY A 68 -8.56 5.69 -14.27
N LEU A 69 -9.74 5.14 -14.60
CA LEU A 69 -10.54 4.37 -13.65
C LEU A 69 -9.79 3.14 -13.13
N LEU A 70 -9.25 2.31 -14.03
CA LEU A 70 -8.50 1.11 -13.65
C LEU A 70 -7.27 1.45 -12.79
N SER A 71 -6.56 2.52 -13.12
CA SER A 71 -5.41 2.99 -12.34
C SER A 71 -5.84 3.48 -10.95
N SER A 72 -6.96 4.18 -10.83
CA SER A 72 -7.47 4.62 -9.52
C SER A 72 -7.85 3.43 -8.61
N VAL A 73 -8.50 2.40 -9.16
CA VAL A 73 -8.86 1.18 -8.43
C VAL A 73 -7.60 0.43 -8.00
N ALA A 74 -6.63 0.25 -8.89
CA ALA A 74 -5.35 -0.39 -8.59
C ALA A 74 -4.56 0.37 -7.49
N CYS A 75 -4.61 1.70 -7.51
CA CYS A 75 -4.03 2.55 -6.46
C CYS A 75 -4.69 2.29 -5.10
N VAL A 76 -6.03 2.35 -5.02
CA VAL A 76 -6.78 2.12 -3.78
C VAL A 76 -6.50 0.72 -3.22
N ILE A 77 -6.47 -0.30 -4.07
CA ILE A 77 -6.14 -1.67 -3.66
C ILE A 77 -4.71 -1.76 -3.10
N SER A 78 -3.74 -1.12 -3.75
CA SER A 78 -2.34 -1.12 -3.33
C SER A 78 -2.15 -0.40 -1.99
N LEU A 79 -2.87 0.70 -1.77
CA LEU A 79 -2.91 1.39 -0.48
C LEU A 79 -3.54 0.50 0.60
N ALA A 80 -4.69 -0.10 0.34
CA ALA A 80 -5.40 -0.95 1.29
C ALA A 80 -4.61 -2.21 1.68
N ARG A 81 -3.78 -2.75 0.78
CA ARG A 81 -2.97 -3.96 1.03
C ARG A 81 -1.68 -3.72 1.82
N GLY A 82 -1.34 -2.47 2.14
CA GLY A 82 -0.15 -2.17 2.93
C GLY A 82 0.51 -0.83 2.60
N GLY A 83 0.16 -0.20 1.47
CA GLY A 83 0.68 1.13 1.15
C GLY A 83 0.28 2.20 2.18
N ALA A 84 -0.95 2.13 2.70
CA ALA A 84 -1.42 3.02 3.77
C ALA A 84 -0.66 2.80 5.08
N PHE A 85 -0.37 1.55 5.42
CA PHE A 85 0.43 1.21 6.60
C PHE A 85 1.87 1.73 6.47
N MET A 86 2.50 1.57 5.29
CA MET A 86 3.82 2.13 5.00
C MET A 86 3.82 3.67 5.07
N LEU A 87 2.79 4.34 4.55
CA LEU A 87 2.65 5.80 4.66
C LEU A 87 2.57 6.26 6.11
N SER A 88 1.81 5.55 6.95
CA SER A 88 1.72 5.81 8.37
C SER A 88 3.06 5.59 9.08
N ALA A 89 3.78 4.51 8.75
CA ALA A 89 5.10 4.23 9.30
C ALA A 89 6.11 5.33 8.93
N MET A 90 6.15 5.79 7.67
CA MET A 90 7.04 6.87 7.24
C MET A 90 6.75 8.22 7.88
N ARG A 91 5.47 8.50 8.21
CA ARG A 91 5.09 9.74 8.91
C ARG A 91 5.34 9.68 10.40
N SER A 92 5.55 8.48 10.95
CA SER A 92 5.75 8.32 12.37
C SER A 92 7.11 8.82 12.81
N GLN A 93 7.17 9.44 13.99
CA GLN A 93 8.44 9.75 14.62
C GLN A 93 9.13 8.44 15.04
N SER A 94 10.43 8.35 14.77
CA SER A 94 11.26 7.18 15.03
C SER A 94 12.43 7.57 15.92
N GLU A 95 12.81 6.67 16.82
CA GLU A 95 14.04 6.78 17.61
C GLU A 95 15.03 5.70 17.13
N ASP A 96 16.27 6.10 16.82
CA ASP A 96 17.35 5.23 16.36
C ASP A 96 18.45 5.12 17.41
N GLY A 97 19.06 3.93 17.54
CA GLY A 97 20.16 3.69 18.50
C GLY A 97 19.68 3.57 19.95
N CYS A 98 18.40 3.20 20.16
CA CYS A 98 17.82 3.13 21.50
C CYS A 98 18.19 1.87 22.29
N SER A 99 17.83 1.86 23.57
CA SER A 99 17.74 0.64 24.37
C SER A 99 16.27 0.22 24.53
N VAL A 100 15.99 -1.09 24.48
CA VAL A 100 14.64 -1.65 24.67
C VAL A 100 14.06 -1.35 26.05
N ALA A 101 14.92 -1.05 27.04
CA ALA A 101 14.49 -0.61 28.37
C ALA A 101 13.65 0.68 28.33
N HIS A 102 13.82 1.50 27.29
CA HIS A 102 13.13 2.78 27.14
C HIS A 102 11.85 2.71 26.29
N LEU A 103 11.46 1.54 25.76
CA LEU A 103 10.28 1.39 24.90
C LEU A 103 8.99 1.90 25.54
N LYS A 104 8.82 1.73 26.85
CA LYS A 104 7.65 2.24 27.58
C LYS A 104 7.58 3.77 27.52
N LYS A 105 8.72 4.45 27.70
CA LYS A 105 8.82 5.91 27.60
C LYS A 105 8.50 6.37 26.18
N PHE A 106 9.06 5.72 25.18
CA PHE A 106 8.84 6.08 23.78
C PHE A 106 7.38 5.90 23.35
N SER A 107 6.75 4.79 23.77
CA SER A 107 5.33 4.56 23.55
C SER A 107 4.47 5.67 24.17
N SER A 108 4.80 6.15 25.37
CA SER A 108 4.06 7.24 26.02
C SER A 108 4.27 8.62 25.37
N GLN A 109 5.40 8.82 24.71
CA GLN A 109 5.70 10.04 23.94
C GLN A 109 5.01 10.05 22.57
N GLY A 110 4.38 8.93 22.18
CA GLY A 110 3.66 8.82 20.91
C GLY A 110 4.56 8.52 19.72
N LEU A 111 5.80 8.07 19.95
CA LEU A 111 6.67 7.54 18.90
C LEU A 111 5.96 6.35 18.20
N GLY A 112 6.14 6.23 16.89
CA GLY A 112 5.51 5.16 16.10
C GLY A 112 6.49 4.09 15.64
N ALA A 113 7.80 4.37 15.64
CA ALA A 113 8.85 3.44 15.27
C ALA A 113 10.02 3.48 16.26
N PHE A 114 10.80 2.40 16.30
CA PHE A 114 12.03 2.31 17.08
C PHE A 114 13.05 1.40 16.40
N ARG A 115 14.33 1.69 16.62
CA ARG A 115 15.45 0.82 16.28
C ARG A 115 16.45 0.84 17.44
N CYS A 116 16.44 -0.23 18.23
CA CYS A 116 17.27 -0.39 19.41
C CYS A 116 18.44 -1.35 19.13
N GLU A 117 19.56 -1.15 19.82
CA GLU A 117 20.80 -1.92 19.62
C GLU A 117 20.85 -3.18 20.49
N ASP A 118 19.95 -3.30 21.46
CA ASP A 118 19.86 -4.37 22.43
C ASP A 118 18.47 -5.05 22.41
N GLY A 119 18.32 -6.02 23.31
CA GLY A 119 17.09 -6.75 23.54
C GLY A 119 17.01 -8.10 22.81
N SER A 120 16.22 -9.00 23.39
CA SER A 120 15.95 -10.32 22.85
C SER A 120 14.45 -10.60 22.83
N LEU A 121 14.03 -11.34 21.81
CA LEU A 121 12.68 -11.86 21.69
C LEU A 121 12.71 -13.31 22.17
N ASP A 122 11.87 -13.64 23.14
CA ASP A 122 11.68 -15.03 23.55
C ASP A 122 10.57 -15.66 22.70
N ALA A 123 10.99 -16.18 21.54
CA ALA A 123 10.09 -16.90 20.65
C ALA A 123 9.75 -18.32 21.16
N GLU A 124 10.46 -18.85 22.16
CA GLU A 124 10.20 -20.19 22.70
C GLU A 124 8.89 -20.20 23.50
N HIS A 125 8.61 -19.12 24.24
CA HIS A 125 7.37 -18.94 24.98
C HIS A 125 6.31 -18.15 24.21
N GLU A 126 6.21 -18.35 22.89
CA GLU A 126 5.19 -17.71 22.06
C GLU A 126 3.76 -18.20 22.42
N GLY A 127 2.88 -17.26 22.74
CA GLY A 127 1.44 -17.48 22.84
C GLY A 127 0.75 -17.24 21.51
N THR A 128 -0.22 -18.08 21.13
CA THR A 128 -1.01 -17.93 19.90
C THR A 128 -2.51 -17.89 20.19
N VAL A 129 -3.25 -16.99 19.55
CA VAL A 129 -4.72 -16.98 19.54
C VAL A 129 -5.25 -16.92 18.11
N LEU A 130 -6.34 -17.64 17.86
CA LEU A 130 -7.02 -17.70 16.58
C LEU A 130 -8.30 -16.89 16.65
N LEU A 131 -8.44 -15.90 15.77
CA LEU A 131 -9.65 -15.11 15.64
C LEU A 131 -10.42 -15.57 14.40
N ARG A 132 -11.68 -15.96 14.57
CA ARG A 132 -12.56 -16.31 13.46
C ARG A 132 -13.54 -15.18 13.21
N HIS A 133 -13.46 -14.56 12.05
CA HIS A 133 -14.40 -13.49 11.67
C HIS A 133 -15.55 -14.02 10.82
N GLY A 134 -16.78 -13.81 11.30
CA GLY A 134 -18.01 -13.97 10.53
C GLY A 134 -18.37 -15.40 10.11
N TRP A 135 -19.35 -15.52 9.20
CA TRP A 135 -19.96 -16.80 8.80
C TRP A 135 -19.14 -17.59 7.76
N LYS A 136 -18.01 -17.05 7.28
CA LYS A 136 -17.11 -17.75 6.35
C LYS A 136 -16.12 -18.62 7.14
N ARG A 137 -16.22 -19.93 6.96
CA ARG A 137 -15.43 -20.94 7.69
C ARG A 137 -13.91 -20.80 7.56
N ASP A 138 -13.41 -20.08 6.55
CA ASP A 138 -11.99 -20.10 6.16
C ASP A 138 -11.21 -18.80 6.49
N ALA A 139 -11.84 -17.79 7.10
CA ALA A 139 -11.14 -16.56 7.51
C ALA A 139 -10.74 -16.67 8.99
N VAL A 140 -9.67 -17.41 9.26
CA VAL A 140 -9.03 -17.47 10.58
C VAL A 140 -7.81 -16.56 10.55
N GLU A 141 -7.79 -15.54 11.39
CA GLU A 141 -6.62 -14.71 11.64
C GLU A 141 -5.84 -15.28 12.83
N VAL A 142 -4.53 -15.36 12.69
CA VAL A 142 -3.64 -15.91 13.72
C VAL A 142 -2.86 -14.77 14.37
N TYR A 143 -3.08 -14.53 15.65
CA TYR A 143 -2.29 -13.57 16.43
C TYR A 143 -1.29 -14.33 17.29
N ARG A 144 -0.05 -13.90 17.25
CA ARG A 144 1.06 -14.46 18.03
C ARG A 144 1.64 -13.37 18.91
N MET A 145 1.99 -13.70 20.13
CA MET A 145 2.57 -12.77 21.10
C MET A 145 3.74 -13.43 21.83
N ALA A 146 4.82 -12.67 21.99
CA ALA A 146 5.97 -13.10 22.77
C ALA A 146 6.51 -11.93 23.63
N PRO A 147 7.13 -12.23 24.78
CA PRO A 147 7.78 -11.24 25.60
C PRO A 147 9.09 -10.76 24.97
N VAL A 148 9.41 -9.49 25.18
CA VAL A 148 10.69 -8.88 24.81
C VAL A 148 11.45 -8.53 26.07
N TYR A 149 12.71 -8.93 26.12
CA TYR A 149 13.59 -8.77 27.27
C TYR A 149 14.75 -7.84 26.93
N LEU A 150 15.30 -7.18 27.94
CA LEU A 150 16.60 -6.51 27.82
C LEU A 150 17.73 -7.55 27.84
N HIS A 151 17.65 -8.50 28.78
CA HIS A 151 18.53 -9.64 28.98
C HIS A 151 17.68 -10.86 29.39
N GLU A 152 18.15 -12.08 29.13
CA GLU A 152 17.37 -13.33 29.33
C GLU A 152 16.87 -13.52 30.78
N ASP A 153 17.60 -13.01 31.77
CA ASP A 153 17.24 -13.09 33.20
C ASP A 153 16.40 -11.90 33.70
N ALA A 154 16.09 -10.94 32.83
CA ALA A 154 15.35 -9.73 33.20
C ALA A 154 13.83 -9.92 33.11
N LEU A 155 13.08 -8.99 33.67
CA LEU A 155 11.64 -8.91 33.43
C LEU A 155 11.35 -8.42 32.01
N PRO A 156 10.25 -8.88 31.38
CA PRO A 156 9.89 -8.38 30.06
C PRO A 156 9.60 -6.88 30.05
N VAL A 157 10.14 -6.18 29.07
CA VAL A 157 10.02 -4.73 28.90
C VAL A 157 8.94 -4.34 27.88
N ALA A 158 8.61 -5.24 26.95
CA ALA A 158 7.61 -5.05 25.92
C ALA A 158 6.99 -6.39 25.49
N ARG A 159 5.93 -6.31 24.68
CA ARG A 159 5.29 -7.48 24.05
C ARG A 159 5.35 -7.35 22.54
N ALA A 160 6.03 -8.29 21.90
CA ALA A 160 6.04 -8.41 20.46
C ALA A 160 4.76 -9.12 19.99
N VAL A 161 4.12 -8.58 18.95
CA VAL A 161 2.91 -9.15 18.35
C VAL A 161 3.08 -9.27 16.85
N ALA A 162 2.65 -10.42 16.31
CA ALA A 162 2.56 -10.65 14.87
C ALA A 162 1.18 -11.18 14.51
N LYS A 163 0.71 -10.80 13.32
CA LYS A 163 -0.55 -11.27 12.73
C LYS A 163 -0.26 -12.06 11.46
N ASP A 164 -0.80 -13.27 11.38
CA ASP A 164 -0.69 -14.22 10.26
C ASP A 164 0.75 -14.56 9.84
N ARG A 165 1.73 -14.34 10.72
CA ARG A 165 3.17 -14.50 10.45
C ARG A 165 3.90 -14.94 11.72
N PRO A 166 5.02 -15.68 11.60
CA PRO A 166 5.85 -16.01 12.75
C PRO A 166 6.47 -14.74 13.36
N LEU A 167 6.72 -14.78 14.67
CA LEU A 167 7.52 -13.76 15.34
C LEU A 167 9.01 -14.00 15.03
N SER A 168 9.73 -12.93 14.70
CA SER A 168 11.15 -13.00 14.40
C SER A 168 11.89 -11.83 15.01
N GLY A 169 12.93 -12.10 15.81
CA GLY A 169 13.74 -11.04 16.44
C GLY A 169 14.70 -10.32 15.48
N GLY A 170 15.11 -10.97 14.39
CA GLY A 170 16.21 -10.51 13.54
C GLY A 170 15.88 -9.52 12.42
N SER A 171 15.01 -8.53 12.62
CA SER A 171 14.58 -7.69 11.48
C SER A 171 15.49 -6.49 11.14
N CYS A 172 16.42 -6.08 12.01
CA CYS A 172 17.34 -4.94 11.78
C CYS A 172 18.84 -5.25 11.94
N GLY A 173 19.24 -6.51 11.82
CA GLY A 173 20.66 -6.91 11.91
C GLY A 173 21.16 -7.04 13.35
N ARG A 174 21.38 -5.93 14.07
CA ARG A 174 21.75 -5.92 15.50
C ARG A 174 20.62 -5.32 16.33
N GLY A 175 20.26 -5.99 17.42
CA GLY A 175 19.19 -5.58 18.33
C GLY A 175 17.78 -5.79 17.77
N LEU A 176 16.81 -5.06 18.34
CA LEU A 176 15.40 -5.13 17.97
C LEU A 176 14.91 -3.82 17.37
N CYS A 177 14.08 -3.93 16.33
CA CYS A 177 13.40 -2.80 15.74
C CYS A 177 11.96 -3.14 15.40
N GLY A 178 11.15 -2.11 15.29
CA GLY A 178 9.74 -2.31 15.08
C GLY A 178 8.92 -1.04 15.09
N LEU A 179 7.62 -1.27 15.10
CA LEU A 179 6.59 -0.25 15.17
C LEU A 179 5.78 -0.41 16.45
N PHE A 180 5.39 0.69 17.07
CA PHE A 180 4.44 0.65 18.18
C PHE A 180 3.03 0.39 17.65
N LEU A 181 2.35 -0.59 18.23
CA LEU A 181 1.00 -0.96 17.83
C LEU A 181 -0.04 -0.25 18.68
N ARG A 182 -1.10 0.22 18.02
CA ARG A 182 -2.33 0.69 18.65
C ARG A 182 -3.47 -0.22 18.20
N PRO A 183 -3.74 -1.32 18.92
CA PRO A 183 -4.80 -2.24 18.53
C PRO A 183 -6.16 -1.55 18.61
N GLN A 184 -7.08 -1.95 17.73
CA GLN A 184 -8.49 -1.55 17.84
C GLN A 184 -9.13 -2.19 19.08
N GLU A 185 -10.30 -1.72 19.54
CA GLU A 185 -10.93 -2.21 20.77
C GLU A 185 -11.11 -3.75 20.78
N GLU A 186 -11.57 -4.34 19.69
CA GLU A 186 -11.77 -5.79 19.58
C GLU A 186 -10.43 -6.56 19.70
N GLU A 187 -9.40 -6.10 18.99
CA GLU A 187 -8.06 -6.67 19.04
C GLU A 187 -7.41 -6.49 20.42
N ALA A 188 -7.65 -5.35 21.09
CA ALA A 188 -7.10 -5.04 22.39
C ALA A 188 -7.60 -6.02 23.46
N VAL A 189 -8.88 -6.42 23.42
CA VAL A 189 -9.44 -7.42 24.33
C VAL A 189 -8.77 -8.79 24.13
N LEU A 190 -8.61 -9.23 22.87
CA LEU A 190 -7.96 -10.49 22.53
C LEU A 190 -6.50 -10.52 22.95
N LEU A 191 -5.74 -9.47 22.60
CA LEU A 191 -4.34 -9.35 22.99
C LEU A 191 -4.19 -9.24 24.51
N GLY A 192 -5.17 -8.67 25.21
CA GLY A 192 -5.24 -8.64 26.67
C GLY A 192 -5.44 -10.04 27.29
N GLN A 193 -6.28 -10.87 26.68
CA GLN A 193 -6.47 -12.27 27.08
C GLN A 193 -5.21 -13.10 26.81
N LEU A 194 -4.63 -12.96 25.62
CA LEU A 194 -3.39 -13.64 25.25
C LEU A 194 -2.24 -13.28 26.20
N ALA A 195 -2.11 -12.00 26.55
CA ALA A 195 -1.11 -11.56 27.51
C ALA A 195 -1.31 -12.13 28.92
N LYS A 196 -2.57 -12.34 29.34
CA LYS A 196 -2.89 -12.97 30.62
C LYS A 196 -2.48 -14.44 30.63
N GLU A 197 -2.76 -15.17 29.55
CA GLU A 197 -2.35 -16.56 29.41
C GLU A 197 -0.83 -16.69 29.41
N LEU A 198 -0.15 -15.81 28.65
CA LEU A 198 1.31 -15.73 28.60
C LEU A 198 1.94 -15.46 29.97
N SER A 199 1.33 -14.59 30.78
CA SER A 199 1.83 -14.32 32.13
C SER A 199 1.72 -15.53 33.07
N HIS A 200 0.74 -16.40 32.83
CA HIS A 200 0.54 -17.61 33.61
C HIS A 200 1.56 -18.69 33.23
N THR A 201 1.81 -18.88 31.93
CA THR A 201 2.82 -19.84 31.43
C THR A 201 4.23 -19.45 31.85
N LEU A 202 4.56 -18.16 31.85
CA LEU A 202 5.87 -17.64 32.26
C LEU A 202 6.04 -17.55 33.79
N GLY A 203 5.03 -17.89 34.58
CA GLY A 203 5.13 -17.89 36.04
C GLY A 203 5.17 -16.51 36.69
N PHE A 204 4.94 -15.42 35.95
CA PHE A 204 4.94 -14.04 36.45
C PHE A 204 3.76 -13.69 37.38
N SER A 205 2.84 -14.63 37.61
CA SER A 205 1.63 -14.43 38.42
C SER A 205 1.87 -14.06 39.90
N LYS A 206 3.11 -14.06 40.39
CA LYS A 206 3.46 -13.81 41.81
C LYS A 206 4.18 -12.49 42.10
N GLU A 207 4.66 -11.77 41.08
CA GLU A 207 5.22 -10.43 41.30
C GLU A 207 4.08 -9.41 41.35
N LYS A 208 3.79 -8.93 42.57
CA LYS A 208 2.63 -8.08 42.90
C LYS A 208 2.48 -6.78 42.09
N ASP A 209 3.48 -6.41 41.29
CA ASP A 209 3.50 -5.16 40.50
C ASP A 209 3.63 -5.38 38.99
N PHE A 210 3.72 -6.63 38.52
CA PHE A 210 4.04 -6.91 37.12
C PHE A 210 2.79 -7.06 36.24
N HIS A 211 2.33 -5.94 35.69
CA HIS A 211 1.19 -5.92 34.78
C HIS A 211 1.65 -6.04 33.32
N LEU A 212 1.69 -7.27 32.79
CA LEU A 212 1.99 -7.55 31.38
C LEU A 212 1.11 -6.73 30.41
N GLN A 213 -0.14 -6.45 30.81
CA GLN A 213 -1.09 -5.66 30.02
C GLN A 213 -0.69 -4.19 29.86
N SER A 214 0.09 -3.64 30.78
CA SER A 214 0.55 -2.24 30.77
C SER A 214 1.80 -2.02 29.90
N MET A 215 2.37 -3.08 29.36
CA MET A 215 3.56 -3.02 28.52
C MET A 215 3.25 -2.56 27.11
N PRO A 216 4.18 -1.83 26.49
CA PRO A 216 4.05 -1.43 25.09
C PRO A 216 3.92 -2.67 24.19
N LEU A 217 3.01 -2.58 23.23
CA LEU A 217 2.82 -3.56 22.18
C LEU A 217 3.63 -3.12 20.96
N VAL A 218 4.47 -4.02 20.46
CA VAL A 218 5.37 -3.74 19.34
C VAL A 218 5.20 -4.78 18.24
N ALA A 219 5.25 -4.35 16.99
CA ALA A 219 5.40 -5.20 15.83
C ALA A 219 6.87 -5.20 15.42
N LEU A 220 7.55 -6.34 15.56
CA LEU A 220 8.95 -6.46 15.18
C LEU A 220 9.07 -6.54 13.66
N THR A 221 9.62 -5.49 13.07
CA THR A 221 9.83 -5.36 11.63
C THR A 221 10.77 -4.19 11.34
N ASP A 222 11.47 -4.22 10.20
CA ASP A 222 12.24 -3.05 9.76
C ASP A 222 11.30 -1.86 9.51
N PRO A 223 11.45 -0.73 10.24
CA PRO A 223 10.63 0.46 10.03
C PRO A 223 10.73 1.03 8.61
N SER A 224 11.86 0.80 7.93
CA SER A 224 12.09 1.30 6.56
C SER A 224 11.30 0.54 5.49
N ASN A 225 10.87 -0.68 5.82
CA ASN A 225 10.09 -1.54 4.94
C ASN A 225 9.26 -2.53 5.77
N PRO A 226 8.23 -2.02 6.48
CA PRO A 226 7.55 -2.82 7.47
C PRO A 226 6.76 -3.93 6.77
N PHE A 227 7.05 -5.17 7.14
CA PHE A 227 6.45 -6.38 6.58
C PHE A 227 6.61 -6.54 5.05
N GLY A 228 7.57 -5.85 4.42
CA GLY A 228 7.75 -5.86 2.96
C GLY A 228 6.81 -4.91 2.20
N SER A 229 6.10 -4.02 2.90
CA SER A 229 5.02 -3.20 2.32
C SER A 229 5.49 -2.04 1.43
N LYS A 230 6.81 -1.76 1.36
CA LYS A 230 7.37 -0.68 0.54
C LYS A 230 6.98 -0.80 -0.93
N GLN A 231 6.97 -2.01 -1.49
CA GLN A 231 6.57 -2.25 -2.87
C GLN A 231 5.10 -1.86 -3.13
N MET A 232 4.21 -2.13 -2.18
CA MET A 232 2.78 -1.78 -2.30
C MET A 232 2.60 -0.26 -2.37
N LEU A 233 3.39 0.50 -1.60
CA LEU A 233 3.38 1.95 -1.70
C LEU A 233 3.94 2.44 -3.04
N SER A 234 5.01 1.83 -3.55
CA SER A 234 5.54 2.16 -4.88
C SER A 234 4.51 1.92 -5.98
N TRP A 235 3.80 0.80 -5.95
CA TRP A 235 2.71 0.52 -6.90
C TRP A 235 1.57 1.53 -6.78
N ALA A 236 1.15 1.86 -5.54
CA ALA A 236 0.14 2.89 -5.32
C ALA A 236 0.55 4.23 -5.92
N ALA A 237 1.81 4.64 -5.74
CA ALA A 237 2.32 5.87 -6.33
C ALA A 237 2.30 5.84 -7.85
N VAL A 238 2.76 4.75 -8.49
CA VAL A 238 2.74 4.60 -9.96
C VAL A 238 1.31 4.70 -10.49
N PHE A 239 0.37 3.95 -9.91
CA PHE A 239 -1.03 3.99 -10.34
C PHE A 239 -1.70 5.34 -10.07
N TYR A 240 -1.34 6.01 -8.99
CA TYR A 240 -1.78 7.38 -8.71
C TYR A 240 -1.30 8.36 -9.78
N PHE A 241 -0.01 8.31 -10.14
CA PHE A 241 0.55 9.15 -11.21
C PHE A 241 -0.13 8.87 -12.56
N LEU A 242 -0.36 7.60 -12.90
CA LEU A 242 -1.07 7.23 -14.13
C LEU A 242 -2.50 7.77 -14.14
N ALA A 243 -3.24 7.63 -13.04
CA ALA A 243 -4.58 8.18 -12.91
C ALA A 243 -4.57 9.72 -13.08
N LEU A 244 -3.62 10.41 -12.45
CA LEU A 244 -3.48 11.86 -12.57
C LEU A 244 -3.13 12.30 -13.99
N LEU A 245 -2.22 11.59 -14.68
CA LEU A 245 -1.88 11.85 -16.07
C LEU A 245 -3.07 11.66 -17.01
N THR A 246 -3.85 10.59 -16.83
CA THR A 246 -5.07 10.38 -17.64
C THR A 246 -6.12 11.46 -17.42
N LEU A 247 -6.29 11.93 -16.17
CA LEU A 247 -7.19 13.04 -15.85
C LEU A 247 -6.71 14.35 -16.49
N LEU A 248 -5.41 14.66 -16.43
CA LEU A 248 -4.84 15.84 -17.06
C LEU A 248 -4.99 15.79 -18.58
N ALA A 249 -4.71 14.65 -19.21
CA ALA A 249 -4.89 14.47 -20.65
C ALA A 249 -6.36 14.68 -21.06
N PHE A 250 -7.30 14.11 -20.30
CA PHE A 250 -8.73 14.28 -20.52
C PHE A 250 -9.16 15.76 -20.43
N GLN A 251 -8.67 16.50 -19.43
CA GLN A 251 -8.98 17.92 -19.24
C GLN A 251 -8.41 18.81 -20.36
N LEU A 252 -7.18 18.54 -20.81
CA LEU A 252 -6.55 19.27 -21.90
C LEU A 252 -7.28 19.06 -23.24
N GLU A 253 -7.81 17.86 -23.48
CA GLU A 253 -8.63 17.58 -24.66
C GLU A 253 -9.99 18.31 -24.63
N PHE A 254 -10.64 18.41 -23.47
CA PHE A 254 -11.88 19.18 -23.32
C PHE A 254 -11.66 20.66 -23.59
N ARG A 255 -10.55 21.22 -23.10
CA ARG A 255 -10.21 22.62 -23.34
C ARG A 255 -9.93 22.91 -24.81
N GLY A 256 -9.18 22.05 -25.48
CA GLY A 256 -8.94 22.15 -26.92
C GLY A 256 -10.24 22.12 -27.73
N SER A 257 -11.16 21.21 -27.40
CA SER A 257 -12.46 21.07 -28.10
C SER A 257 -13.30 22.35 -28.13
N ASN A 258 -13.35 23.08 -27.01
CA ASN A 258 -14.14 24.31 -26.89
C ASN A 258 -13.54 25.47 -27.71
N ASP A 259 -12.21 25.52 -27.84
CA ASP A 259 -11.53 26.58 -28.60
C ASP A 259 -11.77 26.43 -30.12
N TYR A 260 -11.98 25.20 -30.62
CA TYR A 260 -12.29 24.95 -32.04
C TYR A 260 -13.75 25.26 -32.41
N GLU A 261 -14.72 25.04 -31.53
CA GLU A 261 -16.12 25.44 -31.78
C GLU A 261 -16.28 26.97 -31.81
N LEU A 262 -15.52 27.69 -30.97
CA LEU A 262 -15.54 29.15 -30.94
C LEU A 262 -14.87 29.80 -32.17
N LEU A 263 -13.90 29.11 -32.80
CA LEU A 263 -13.28 29.55 -34.05
C LEU A 263 -14.11 29.17 -35.28
N SER A 264 -14.86 28.06 -35.25
CA SER A 264 -15.71 27.64 -36.35
C SER A 264 -16.98 28.49 -36.50
N THR A 265 -17.43 29.15 -35.43
CA THR A 265 -18.61 30.04 -35.44
C THR A 265 -18.29 31.48 -35.85
N LYS A 266 -17.01 31.80 -36.11
CA LYS A 266 -16.56 33.08 -36.66
C LYS A 266 -15.94 32.89 -38.06
N SER A 267 -16.70 32.32 -38.99
CA SER A 267 -16.42 32.53 -40.41
C SER A 267 -17.26 33.72 -40.87
N PRO A 268 -16.68 34.85 -41.29
CA PRO A 268 -17.48 35.94 -41.83
C PRO A 268 -18.05 35.49 -43.17
N GLU A 269 -19.38 35.50 -43.30
CA GLU A 269 -20.05 35.50 -44.59
C GLU A 269 -19.56 36.72 -45.37
N THR A 270 -18.80 36.47 -46.43
CA THR A 270 -18.56 37.48 -47.46
C THR A 270 -19.85 37.65 -48.24
N ASP A 271 -20.56 38.74 -47.95
CA ASP A 271 -21.63 39.28 -48.78
C ASP A 271 -21.08 39.62 -50.17
N THR A 272 -21.51 38.86 -51.18
CA THR A 272 -21.45 39.28 -52.58
C THR A 272 -22.74 40.00 -52.91
N GLU A 273 -22.72 41.35 -52.88
CA GLU A 273 -23.68 42.17 -53.60
C GLU A 273 -23.22 42.34 -55.06
N THR A 274 -24.10 41.97 -55.99
CA THR A 274 -24.12 42.44 -57.38
C THR A 274 -25.47 43.07 -57.66
#